data_AF-E6W4G8-F1
#
_entry.id   AF-E6W4G8-F1
#
_cell.length_a   1.000
_cell.length_b   1.000
_cell.length_c   1.000
_cell.angle_alpha   90.00
_cell.angle_beta   90.00
_cell.angle_gamma   90.00
#
_symmetry.space_group_name_H-M   'P 1'
#
loop_
_entity.id
_entity.type
_entity.pdbx_description
1 polymer ?
#
loop_
_entity_poly.entity_id
_entity_poly.type
_entity_poly.pdbx_seq_one_letter_code
_entity_poly.pdbx_strand_id
1 'polypeptide(L)'
;MGTILKYQDGREAVVQLASKEKLSIEVVQTGLQIQQLKFYGLVAASVVARWSREELPDFFRLFAADQPPHLFFQEAVSAIKEFESIEALKNHIASTRGNHAGTS
;
A
#
# COMPACT_ATOMS: atom_id res chain seq x y z
N MET A 1 -9.55 6.30 -10.55
CA MET A 1 -8.09 6.24 -10.47
C MET A 1 -7.57 7.41 -9.65
N GLY A 2 -6.76 7.14 -8.64
CA GLY A 2 -6.11 8.11 -7.77
C GLY A 2 -4.91 8.79 -8.42
N THR A 3 -4.42 9.85 -7.77
CA THR A 3 -3.29 10.67 -8.22
C THR A 3 -2.10 10.49 -7.28
N ILE A 4 -0.91 10.28 -7.84
CA ILE A 4 0.34 10.27 -7.08
C ILE A 4 0.75 11.72 -6.83
N LEU A 5 0.80 12.14 -5.56
CA LEU A 5 1.17 13.50 -5.15
C LEU A 5 2.67 13.64 -4.86
N LYS A 6 3.30 12.56 -4.38
CA LYS A 6 4.73 12.49 -4.09
C LYS A 6 5.22 11.08 -4.41
N TYR A 7 6.39 10.97 -5.00
CA TYR A 7 7.03 9.68 -5.27
C TYR A 7 8.53 9.80 -5.07
N GLN A 8 9.07 8.98 -4.19
CA GLN A 8 10.50 8.76 -4.01
C GLN A 8 10.73 7.25 -4.04
N ASP A 9 11.34 6.80 -5.14
CA ASP A 9 11.49 5.38 -5.43
C ASP A 9 12.17 4.61 -4.29
N GLY A 10 11.61 3.45 -3.96
CA GLY A 10 12.07 2.60 -2.86
C GLY A 10 12.01 3.22 -1.45
N ARG A 11 11.34 4.37 -1.25
CA ARG A 11 11.33 5.08 0.03
C ARG A 11 9.94 5.51 0.48
N GLU A 12 9.28 6.35 -0.29
CA GLU A 12 7.98 6.94 0.10
C GLU A 12 7.15 7.30 -1.14
N ALA A 13 5.85 7.11 -1.06
CA ALA A 13 4.91 7.68 -2.01
C ALA A 13 3.65 8.17 -1.30
N VAL A 14 3.14 9.32 -1.74
CA VAL A 14 1.85 9.84 -1.29
C VAL A 14 0.86 9.72 -2.43
N VAL A 15 -0.23 8.98 -2.19
CA VAL A 15 -1.29 8.73 -3.17
C VAL A 15 -2.59 9.36 -2.66
N GLN A 16 -3.25 10.14 -3.50
CA GLN A 16 -4.61 10.59 -3.27
C GLN A 16 -5.57 9.70 -4.05
N LEU A 17 -6.44 8.98 -3.35
CA LEU A 17 -7.45 8.11 -3.94
C LEU A 17 -8.56 8.92 -4.62
N ALA A 18 -9.42 8.24 -5.38
CA ALA A 18 -10.57 8.87 -6.04
C ALA A 18 -11.52 9.52 -5.03
N SER A 19 -11.70 8.90 -3.86
CA SER A 19 -12.43 9.43 -2.69
C SER A 19 -11.85 10.71 -2.09
N LYS A 20 -10.71 11.20 -2.60
CA LYS A 20 -9.88 12.30 -2.06
C LYS A 20 -9.13 11.97 -0.77
N GLU A 21 -9.27 10.75 -0.25
CA GLU A 21 -8.44 10.27 0.86
C GLU A 21 -6.97 10.21 0.44
N LYS A 22 -6.08 10.56 1.36
CA LYS A 22 -4.63 10.52 1.11
C LYS A 22 -4.00 9.38 1.89
N LEU A 23 -3.10 8.67 1.23
CA LEU A 23 -2.31 7.58 1.76
C LEU A 23 -0.83 7.91 1.65
N SER A 24 -0.04 7.56 2.66
CA SER A 24 1.41 7.44 2.57
C SER A 24 1.78 5.96 2.49
N ILE A 25 2.66 5.61 1.57
CA ILE A 25 3.26 4.29 1.41
C ILE A 25 4.74 4.46 1.66
N GLU A 26 5.25 3.87 2.73
CA GLU A 26 6.61 4.09 3.20
C GLU A 26 7.35 2.77 3.39
N VAL A 27 8.59 2.73 2.90
CA VAL A 27 9.57 1.72 3.28
C VAL A 27 10.20 2.16 4.59
N VAL A 28 9.86 1.47 5.67
CA VAL A 28 10.41 1.70 7.01
C VAL A 28 11.45 0.64 7.32
N GLN A 29 12.29 0.87 8.33
CA GLN A 29 13.35 -0.09 8.71
C GLN A 29 12.82 -1.52 8.97
N THR A 30 11.55 -1.63 9.36
CA THR A 30 10.90 -2.90 9.72
C THR A 30 10.10 -3.54 8.59
N GLY A 31 10.02 -2.93 7.40
CA GLY A 31 9.24 -3.44 6.26
C GLY A 31 8.56 -2.32 5.48
N LEU A 32 7.29 -2.53 5.11
CA LEU A 32 6.50 -1.56 4.38
C LEU A 32 5.21 -1.24 5.12
N GLN A 33 4.82 0.03 5.10
CA GLN A 33 3.65 0.52 5.80
C GLN A 33 2.83 1.42 4.89
N ILE A 34 1.51 1.21 4.90
CA ILE A 34 0.52 2.09 4.29
C ILE A 34 -0.23 2.79 5.41
N GLN A 35 -0.26 4.11 5.38
CA GLN A 35 -0.94 4.93 6.37
C GLN A 35 -1.94 5.87 5.72
N GLN A 36 -3.08 6.07 6.35
CA GLN A 36 -3.99 7.16 6.02
C GLN A 36 -3.42 8.47 6.56
N LEU A 37 -3.47 9.53 5.77
CA LEU A 37 -3.11 10.88 6.20
C LEU A 37 -4.36 11.69 6.59
N LYS A 38 -4.23 12.52 7.62
CA LYS A 38 -5.18 13.56 8.05
C LYS A 38 -4.56 14.95 7.81
N PHE A 39 -5.37 15.99 8.05
CA PHE A 39 -4.96 17.40 7.92
C PHE A 39 -4.32 17.69 6.55
N TYR A 40 -5.08 17.43 5.48
CA TYR A 40 -4.65 17.64 4.09
C TYR A 40 -3.37 16.90 3.66
N GLY A 41 -2.97 15.84 4.36
CA GLY A 41 -1.77 15.06 4.02
C GLY A 41 -0.57 15.36 4.92
N LEU A 42 -0.74 16.19 5.96
CA LEU A 42 0.37 16.63 6.81
C LEU A 42 0.73 15.63 7.91
N VAL A 43 -0.19 14.79 8.36
CA VAL A 43 0.06 13.85 9.45
C VAL A 43 -0.58 12.50 9.21
N ALA A 44 0.09 11.42 9.61
CA ALA A 44 -0.47 10.09 9.61
C ALA A 44 -1.56 9.96 10.70
N ALA A 45 -2.64 9.30 10.32
CA ALA A 45 -3.88 9.24 11.08
C ALA A 45 -4.22 7.85 11.58
N SER A 46 -3.96 6.84 10.75
CA SER A 46 -4.15 5.44 11.06
C SER A 46 -3.28 4.59 10.12
N VAL A 47 -2.74 3.48 10.63
CA VAL A 47 -2.09 2.48 9.78
C VAL A 47 -3.20 1.70 9.06
N VAL A 48 -3.14 1.69 7.73
CA VAL A 48 -4.07 0.94 6.89
C VAL A 48 -3.61 -0.50 6.78
N ALA A 49 -2.32 -0.69 6.51
CA ALA A 49 -1.70 -2.00 6.47
C ALA A 49 -0.20 -1.91 6.71
N ARG A 50 0.37 -3.00 7.20
CA ARG A 50 1.80 -3.14 7.42
C ARG A 50 2.21 -4.56 7.08
N TRP A 51 3.39 -4.66 6.47
CA TRP A 51 4.09 -5.90 6.24
C TRP A 51 5.48 -5.75 6.83
N SER A 52 5.87 -6.71 7.65
CA SER A 52 7.25 -6.81 8.12
C SER A 52 8.19 -7.15 6.95
N ARG A 53 9.50 -7.04 7.17
CA ARG A 53 10.51 -7.40 6.17
C ARG A 53 10.36 -8.83 5.64
N GLU A 54 9.92 -9.76 6.48
CA GLU A 54 9.70 -11.17 6.14
C GLU A 54 8.41 -11.38 5.34
N GLU A 55 7.40 -10.51 5.55
CA GLU A 55 6.11 -10.52 4.85
C GLU A 55 6.10 -9.64 3.59
N LEU A 56 7.20 -8.93 3.29
CA LEU A 56 7.33 -8.14 2.06
C LEU A 56 7.08 -8.97 0.79
N PRO A 57 7.55 -10.23 0.67
CA PRO A 57 7.19 -11.08 -0.46
C PRO A 57 5.67 -11.24 -0.62
N ASP A 58 4.92 -11.40 0.48
CA ASP A 58 3.47 -11.52 0.42
C ASP A 58 2.81 -10.18 0.06
N PHE A 59 3.34 -9.05 0.55
CA PHE A 59 2.94 -7.73 0.03
C PHE A 59 3.13 -7.64 -1.48
N PHE A 60 4.29 -8.04 -1.98
CA PHE A 60 4.57 -7.98 -3.41
C PHE A 60 3.68 -8.93 -4.21
N ARG A 61 3.35 -10.11 -3.68
CA ARG A 61 2.35 -11.01 -4.29
C ARG A 61 0.95 -10.40 -4.34
N LEU A 62 0.56 -9.65 -3.31
CA LEU A 62 -0.74 -8.97 -3.25
C LEU A 62 -0.91 -7.91 -4.33
N PHE A 63 0.16 -7.16 -4.64
CA PHE A 63 0.06 -5.97 -5.49
C PHE A 63 0.77 -6.09 -6.85
N ALA A 64 1.71 -7.03 -7.01
CA ALA A 64 2.60 -7.11 -8.18
C ALA A 64 3.09 -8.55 -8.43
N ALA A 65 2.17 -9.48 -8.72
CA ALA A 65 2.53 -10.86 -9.06
C ALA A 65 3.65 -10.91 -10.13
N ASP A 66 4.70 -11.72 -9.87
CA ASP A 66 5.77 -12.12 -10.81
C ASP A 66 6.82 -11.08 -11.30
N GLN A 67 7.31 -10.15 -10.45
CA GLN A 67 8.43 -9.24 -10.83
C GLN A 67 9.60 -9.13 -9.80
N PRO A 68 10.63 -8.28 -10.00
CA PRO A 68 11.73 -8.08 -9.05
C PRO A 68 11.44 -7.04 -7.92
N PRO A 69 12.00 -7.22 -6.70
CA PRO A 69 11.78 -6.41 -5.48
C PRO A 69 11.75 -4.87 -5.62
N HIS A 70 12.62 -4.32 -6.46
CA HIS A 70 12.85 -2.88 -6.59
C HIS A 70 11.93 -2.21 -7.62
N LEU A 71 11.41 -2.96 -8.60
CA LEU A 71 10.40 -2.48 -9.55
C LEU A 71 9.01 -2.41 -8.89
N PHE A 72 8.80 -3.20 -7.83
CA PHE A 72 7.52 -3.30 -7.15
C PHE A 72 7.08 -2.10 -6.35
N PHE A 73 8.00 -1.23 -5.89
CA PHE A 73 7.57 -0.07 -5.11
C PHE A 73 6.69 0.83 -5.98
N GLN A 74 7.11 1.04 -7.23
CA GLN A 74 6.32 1.74 -8.25
C GLN A 74 5.00 1.03 -8.56
N GLU A 75 5.02 -0.29 -8.67
CA GLU A 75 3.83 -1.09 -8.99
C GLU A 75 2.83 -1.13 -7.84
N ALA A 76 3.29 -1.24 -6.60
CA ALA A 76 2.47 -1.14 -5.41
C ALA A 76 1.77 0.22 -5.33
N VAL A 77 2.52 1.31 -5.57
CA VAL A 77 1.93 2.66 -5.69
C VAL A 77 0.91 2.70 -6.81
N SER A 78 1.22 2.03 -7.93
CA SER A 78 0.32 1.97 -9.09
C SER A 78 -0.92 1.12 -8.86
N ALA A 79 -0.86 0.05 -8.08
CA ALA A 79 -2.00 -0.77 -7.70
C ALA A 79 -2.86 -0.03 -6.67
N ILE A 80 -2.23 0.65 -5.69
CA ILE A 80 -2.94 1.39 -4.65
C ILE A 80 -3.77 2.55 -5.21
N LYS A 81 -3.27 3.26 -6.23
CA LYS A 81 -4.07 4.32 -6.90
C LYS A 81 -5.27 3.77 -7.68
N GLU A 82 -5.34 2.48 -7.99
CA GLU A 82 -6.52 1.91 -8.67
C GLU A 82 -7.71 1.76 -7.72
N PHE A 83 -7.49 1.76 -6.41
CA PHE A 83 -8.58 1.70 -5.43
C PHE A 83 -9.35 3.02 -5.35
N GLU A 84 -10.67 2.89 -5.20
CA GLU A 84 -11.57 4.04 -5.08
C GLU A 84 -11.45 4.75 -3.72
N SER A 85 -11.29 3.97 -2.65
CA SER A 85 -11.28 4.43 -1.26
C SER A 85 -10.37 3.56 -0.37
N ILE A 86 -10.08 4.06 0.83
CA ILE A 86 -9.33 3.31 1.84
C ILE A 86 -10.10 2.05 2.28
N GLU A 87 -11.43 2.13 2.32
CA GLU A 87 -12.27 0.99 2.64
C GLU A 87 -12.14 -0.13 1.60
N ALA A 88 -12.18 0.22 0.30
CA ALA A 88 -11.97 -0.74 -0.78
C ALA A 88 -10.60 -1.41 -0.70
N LEU A 89 -9.55 -0.63 -0.40
CA LEU A 89 -8.19 -1.14 -0.19
C LEU A 89 -8.14 -2.11 1.00
N LYS A 90 -8.76 -1.76 2.14
CA LYS A 90 -8.81 -2.64 3.33
C LYS A 90 -9.53 -3.95 3.02
N ASN A 91 -10.65 -3.90 2.32
CA ASN A 91 -11.42 -5.08 1.93
C ASN A 91 -10.60 -6.01 1.03
N HIS A 92 -9.88 -5.44 0.06
CA HIS A 92 -8.99 -6.21 -0.81
C HIS A 92 -7.86 -6.90 -0.04
N ILE A 93 -7.18 -6.18 0.85
CA ILE A 93 -6.11 -6.74 1.70
C ILE A 93 -6.67 -7.86 2.59
N ALA A 94 -7.83 -7.66 3.22
CA ALA A 94 -8.46 -8.65 4.07
C ALA A 94 -8.87 -9.92 3.31
N SER A 95 -9.50 -9.76 2.15
CA SER A 95 -9.92 -10.90 1.31
C SER A 95 -8.74 -11.76 0.86
N THR A 96 -7.62 -11.13 0.51
CA THR A 96 -6.47 -11.85 -0.03
C THR A 96 -5.62 -12.49 1.07
N ARG A 97 -5.49 -11.84 2.24
CA ARG A 97 -4.88 -12.47 3.43
C ARG A 97 -5.72 -13.64 3.96
N GLY A 98 -7.05 -13.54 3.92
CA GLY A 98 -7.96 -14.61 4.32
C GLY A 98 -7.85 -15.87 3.45
N ASN A 99 -7.64 -15.70 2.14
CA ASN A 99 -7.45 -16.82 1.22
C ASN A 99 -6.12 -17.58 1.44
N HIS A 100 -5.09 -16.93 2.00
CA HIS A 100 -3.82 -17.59 2.32
C HIS A 100 -3.83 -18.37 3.65
N ALA A 101 -4.83 -18.18 4.51
CA ALA A 101 -4.99 -18.93 5.75
C ALA A 101 -5.71 -20.29 5.57
N GLY A 102 -6.18 -20.60 4.36
CA GLY A 102 -7.00 -21.79 4.05
C GLY A 102 -6.27 -22.97 3.42
N THR A 103 -4.94 -22.99 3.43
CA THR A 103 -4.12 -24.11 2.93
C THR A 103 -3.11 -24.53 3.99
N SER A 104 -3.56 -25.30 4.99
CA SER A 104 -2.71 -26.11 5.87
C SER A 104 -3.52 -27.30 6.35
#